data_AF-A0A256XWX5-F1
#
_entry.id   AF-A0A256XWX5-F1
#
_cell.length_a   1.000
_cell.length_b   1.000
_cell.length_c   1.000
_cell.angle_alpha   90.00
_cell.angle_beta   90.00
_cell.angle_gamma   90.00
#
_symmetry.space_group_name_H-M   'P 1'
#
loop_
_entity.id
_entity.type
_entity.pdbx_description
1 polymer ?
#
loop_
_entity_poly.entity_id
_entity_poly.type
_entity_poly.pdbx_seq_one_letter_code
_entity_poly.pdbx_strand_id
1 'polypeptide(L)'
;MKYRLMDILACPYDKHFPLELYVFKVNKYDRNVKFKQKPACELYCEYRKKYIKDLGEEDPGCEECIKYEVDLGILFCPECNRWYPIIDEIPILLPDEMRNKKEDLEFLKKNKDSIPSKIIEKGKPWNLSMEG
;
A
#
# COMPACT_ATOMS: atom_id res chain seq x y z
N MET A 1 6.55 -1.27 -6.01
CA MET A 1 5.19 -1.86 -6.00
C MET A 1 4.28 -1.04 -6.90
N LYS A 2 3.74 -1.66 -7.96
CA LYS A 2 2.79 -0.99 -8.87
C LYS A 2 1.48 -0.66 -8.15
N TYR A 3 0.93 0.54 -8.38
CA TYR A 3 -0.39 0.93 -7.85
C TYR A 3 -1.52 -0.03 -8.24
N ARG A 4 -1.47 -0.60 -9.45
CA ARG A 4 -2.46 -1.61 -9.91
C ARG A 4 -2.51 -2.84 -9.02
N LEU A 5 -1.45 -3.19 -8.29
CA LEU A 5 -1.47 -4.33 -7.39
C LEU A 5 -2.51 -4.17 -6.26
N MET A 6 -2.85 -2.93 -5.90
CA MET A 6 -3.87 -2.62 -4.89
C MET A 6 -5.29 -3.02 -5.31
N ASP A 7 -5.52 -3.32 -6.59
CA ASP A 7 -6.77 -3.86 -7.10
C ASP A 7 -7.05 -5.29 -6.61
N ILE A 8 -6.00 -6.01 -6.20
CA ILE A 8 -6.09 -7.42 -5.80
C ILE A 8 -5.58 -7.68 -4.37
N LEU A 9 -4.83 -6.76 -3.77
CA LEU A 9 -4.31 -6.94 -2.41
C LEU A 9 -5.40 -6.74 -1.37
N ALA A 10 -5.68 -7.80 -0.62
CA ALA A 10 -6.47 -7.78 0.60
C ALA A 10 -5.58 -8.08 1.80
N CYS A 11 -6.05 -7.73 3.00
CA CYS A 11 -5.37 -8.11 4.22
C CYS A 11 -5.24 -9.64 4.32
N PRO A 12 -4.04 -10.20 4.60
CA PRO A 12 -3.87 -11.65 4.70
C PRO A 12 -4.66 -12.26 5.88
N TYR A 13 -5.00 -11.48 6.91
CA TYR A 13 -5.66 -11.95 8.12
C TYR A 13 -7.19 -11.99 8.03
N ASP A 14 -7.82 -10.87 7.71
CA ASP A 14 -9.29 -10.72 7.73
C ASP A 14 -9.91 -10.60 6.33
N LYS A 15 -9.08 -10.61 5.28
CA LYS A 15 -9.49 -10.44 3.88
C LYS A 15 -10.12 -9.08 3.57
N HIS A 16 -9.94 -8.09 4.44
CA HIS A 16 -10.40 -6.73 4.20
C HIS A 16 -9.81 -6.17 2.90
N PHE A 17 -10.67 -5.51 2.12
CA PHE A 17 -10.31 -4.86 0.87
C PHE A 17 -11.15 -3.58 0.68
N PRO A 18 -10.53 -2.46 0.25
CA PRO A 18 -9.12 -2.27 -0.06
C PRO A 18 -8.26 -2.04 1.19
N LEU A 19 -6.97 -2.33 1.10
CA LEU A 19 -5.98 -1.82 2.06
C LEU A 19 -5.73 -0.32 1.81
N GLU A 20 -5.50 0.44 2.88
CA GLU A 20 -5.07 1.83 2.76
C GLU A 20 -3.58 1.89 2.43
N LEU A 21 -3.19 2.65 1.41
CA LEU A 21 -1.79 2.85 1.02
C LEU A 21 -1.28 4.23 1.47
N TYR A 22 -0.18 4.21 2.22
CA TYR A 22 0.60 5.38 2.60
C TYR A 22 1.94 5.35 1.90
N VAL A 23 2.18 6.33 1.02
CA VAL A 23 3.34 6.37 0.15
C VAL A 23 4.39 7.33 0.71
N PHE A 24 5.62 6.85 0.90
CA PHE A 24 6.75 7.67 1.40
C PHE A 24 7.72 8.01 0.28
N LYS A 25 7.92 7.08 -0.67
CA LYS A 25 8.75 7.28 -1.85
C LYS A 25 8.18 6.54 -3.05
N VAL A 26 8.28 7.16 -4.21
CA VAL A 26 7.84 6.61 -5.50
C VAL A 26 9.00 6.68 -6.48
N ASN A 27 9.24 5.61 -7.23
CA ASN A 27 10.11 5.62 -8.39
C ASN A 27 9.27 5.75 -9.66
N LYS A 28 9.80 6.47 -10.66
CA LYS A 28 9.21 6.59 -11.98
C LYS A 28 10.07 5.85 -13.00
N TYR A 29 9.45 4.97 -13.77
CA TYR A 29 10.08 4.20 -14.84
C TYR A 29 9.54 4.64 -16.19
N ASP A 30 10.42 4.70 -17.19
CA ASP A 30 9.99 4.89 -18.56
C ASP A 30 9.42 3.57 -19.10
N ARG A 31 8.10 3.56 -19.33
CA ARG A 31 7.34 2.39 -19.75
C ARG A 31 6.32 2.83 -20.79
N ASN A 32 6.37 2.19 -21.95
CA ASN A 32 5.41 2.37 -23.02
C ASN A 32 4.52 1.13 -23.13
N VAL A 33 3.51 1.05 -22.25
CA VAL A 33 2.53 -0.03 -22.22
C VAL A 33 1.20 0.47 -22.75
N LYS A 34 0.66 -0.19 -23.77
CA LYS A 34 -0.71 0.04 -24.24
C LYS A 34 -1.65 -0.98 -23.62
N PHE A 35 -2.60 -0.53 -22.80
CA PHE A 35 -3.61 -1.39 -22.21
C PHE A 35 -4.71 -1.70 -23.24
N LYS A 36 -5.11 -2.97 -23.32
CA LYS A 36 -6.20 -3.43 -24.20
C LYS A 36 -7.57 -2.92 -23.75
N GLN A 37 -7.75 -2.77 -22.45
CA GLN A 37 -8.95 -2.27 -21.81
C GLN A 37 -8.55 -1.26 -20.74
N LYS A 38 -9.35 -0.20 -20.63
CA LYS A 38 -9.22 0.84 -19.63
C LYS A 38 -10.59 1.11 -19.00
N PRO A 39 -10.72 1.28 -17.67
CA PRO A 39 -9.67 1.12 -16.66
C PRO A 39 -8.99 -0.25 -16.70
N ALA A 40 -7.68 -0.28 -16.45
CA ALA A 40 -6.91 -1.52 -16.47
C ALA A 40 -7.11 -2.35 -15.19
N CYS A 41 -7.59 -1.74 -14.10
CA CYS A 41 -7.96 -2.40 -12.85
C CYS A 41 -9.44 -2.84 -12.93
N GLU A 42 -9.83 -3.87 -12.19
CA GLU A 42 -11.17 -4.46 -12.25
C GLU A 42 -12.11 -3.96 -11.14
N LEU A 43 -11.59 -3.79 -9.91
CA LEU A 43 -12.37 -3.44 -8.73
C LEU A 43 -12.05 -2.07 -8.17
N TYR A 44 -10.76 -1.74 -8.02
CA TYR A 44 -10.31 -0.53 -7.36
C TYR A 44 -9.04 0.06 -7.99
N CYS A 45 -9.08 1.36 -8.26
CA CYS A 45 -7.95 2.11 -8.79
C CYS A 45 -7.27 2.91 -7.67
N GLU A 46 -6.18 2.41 -7.11
CA GLU A 46 -5.45 3.16 -6.07
C GLU A 46 -4.89 4.48 -6.59
N TYR A 47 -4.44 4.54 -7.85
CA TYR A 47 -3.94 5.77 -8.44
C TYR A 47 -4.95 6.93 -8.44
N ARG A 48 -6.25 6.60 -8.46
CA ARG A 48 -7.36 7.57 -8.34
C ARG A 48 -8.09 7.51 -7.00
N LYS A 49 -7.75 6.55 -6.13
CA LYS A 49 -8.40 6.24 -4.85
C LYS A 49 -9.92 6.06 -4.96
N LYS A 50 -10.36 5.26 -5.94
CA LYS A 50 -11.78 5.02 -6.24
C LYS A 50 -12.04 3.58 -6.68
N TYR A 51 -13.22 3.06 -6.37
CA TYR A 51 -13.71 1.84 -7.02
C TYR A 51 -13.97 2.09 -8.50
N ILE A 52 -13.76 1.06 -9.32
CA ILE A 52 -13.90 1.15 -10.78
C ILE A 52 -15.34 1.47 -11.19
N LYS A 53 -16.33 0.92 -10.48
CA LYS A 53 -17.75 1.25 -10.66
C LYS A 53 -18.07 2.74 -10.47
N ASP A 54 -17.22 3.47 -9.73
CA ASP A 54 -17.42 4.90 -9.42
C ASP A 54 -16.56 5.82 -10.32
N LEU A 55 -15.79 5.25 -11.26
CA LEU A 55 -14.85 6.00 -12.11
C LEU A 55 -15.47 6.60 -13.39
N GLY A 56 -16.75 6.37 -13.65
CA GLY A 56 -17.38 6.81 -14.90
C GLY A 56 -16.77 6.13 -16.13
N GLU A 57 -16.97 6.72 -17.31
CA GLU A 57 -16.52 6.14 -18.59
C GLU A 57 -15.10 6.59 -19.01
N GLU A 58 -14.47 7.48 -18.26
CA GLU A 58 -13.18 8.08 -18.64
C GLU A 58 -11.99 7.17 -18.28
N ASP A 59 -10.93 7.21 -19.11
CA ASP A 59 -9.65 6.56 -18.80
C ASP A 59 -9.04 7.22 -17.55
N PRO A 60 -8.80 6.46 -16.46
CA PRO A 60 -8.20 7.00 -15.25
C PRO A 60 -6.71 7.33 -15.41
N GLY A 61 -6.16 7.29 -16.62
CA GLY A 61 -4.74 7.56 -16.90
C GLY A 61 -3.88 6.34 -16.63
N CYS A 62 -4.33 5.15 -17.03
CA CYS A 62 -3.61 3.89 -16.79
C CYS A 62 -2.17 3.89 -17.34
N GLU A 63 -1.94 4.54 -18.48
CA GLU A 63 -0.61 4.67 -19.11
C GLU A 63 0.35 5.55 -18.31
N GLU A 64 -0.17 6.50 -17.55
CA GLU A 64 0.65 7.29 -16.63
C GLU A 64 0.84 6.54 -15.31
N CYS A 65 -0.22 5.93 -14.78
CA CYS A 65 -0.19 5.11 -13.56
C CYS A 65 0.88 4.01 -13.60
N ILE A 66 1.04 3.30 -14.73
CA ILE A 66 1.95 2.15 -14.84
C ILE A 66 3.44 2.52 -14.73
N LYS A 67 3.76 3.81 -14.91
CA LYS A 67 5.12 4.34 -14.79
C LYS A 67 5.57 4.49 -13.34
N TYR A 68 4.64 4.52 -12.39
CA TYR A 68 4.95 4.74 -10.98
C TYR A 68 4.93 3.44 -10.18
N GLU A 69 5.95 3.27 -9.34
CA GLU A 69 6.03 2.22 -8.34
C GLU A 69 6.30 2.82 -6.97
N VAL A 70 5.52 2.39 -5.97
CA VAL A 70 5.79 2.72 -4.57
C VAL A 70 7.06 1.98 -4.16
N ASP A 71 8.11 2.73 -3.88
CA ASP A 71 9.42 2.26 -3.45
C ASP A 71 9.44 2.01 -1.94
N LEU A 72 8.89 2.98 -1.19
CA LEU A 72 8.81 2.96 0.25
C LEU A 72 7.42 3.40 0.69
N GLY A 73 6.79 2.64 1.59
CA GLY A 73 5.45 2.97 2.07
C GLY A 73 4.90 1.95 3.07
N ILE A 74 3.63 2.11 3.42
CA ILE A 74 2.87 1.20 4.27
C ILE A 74 1.53 0.86 3.61
N LEU A 75 1.16 -0.42 3.67
CA LEU A 75 -0.21 -0.88 3.52
C LEU A 75 -0.83 -1.02 4.90
N PHE A 76 -2.04 -0.52 5.11
CA PHE A 76 -2.73 -0.59 6.40
C PHE A 76 -4.13 -1.18 6.23
N CYS A 77 -4.46 -2.14 7.09
CA CYS A 77 -5.80 -2.68 7.20
C CYS A 77 -6.59 -1.88 8.25
N PRO A 78 -7.65 -1.13 7.86
CA PRO A 78 -8.46 -0.38 8.82
C PRO A 78 -9.36 -1.27 9.69
N GLU A 79 -9.52 -2.55 9.35
CA GLU A 79 -10.34 -3.50 10.10
C GLU A 79 -9.56 -4.12 11.28
N CYS A 80 -8.47 -4.86 11.03
CA CYS A 80 -7.68 -5.46 12.11
C CYS A 80 -6.56 -4.58 12.68
N ASN A 81 -6.32 -3.39 12.12
CA ASN A 81 -5.23 -2.46 12.45
C ASN A 81 -3.81 -2.96 12.14
N ARG A 82 -3.66 -3.96 11.26
CA ARG A 82 -2.33 -4.40 10.82
C ARG A 82 -1.77 -3.48 9.75
N TRP A 83 -0.47 -3.20 9.85
CA TRP A 83 0.27 -2.51 8.81
C TRP A 83 1.31 -3.43 8.17
N TYR A 84 1.68 -3.21 6.93
CA TYR A 84 2.68 -4.00 6.19
C TYR A 84 3.62 -3.05 5.47
N PRO A 85 4.95 -3.17 5.64
CA PRO A 85 5.88 -2.29 4.97
C PRO A 85 6.00 -2.62 3.48
N ILE A 86 6.23 -1.58 2.68
CA ILE A 86 6.76 -1.68 1.33
C ILE A 86 8.19 -1.17 1.40
N ILE A 87 9.16 -2.00 1.02
CA ILE A 87 10.59 -1.69 1.04
C ILE A 87 11.18 -2.12 -0.30
N ASP A 88 11.95 -1.24 -0.94
CA ASP A 88 12.56 -1.47 -2.25
C ASP A 88 11.56 -2.06 -3.25
N GLU A 89 10.38 -1.44 -3.30
CA GLU A 89 9.26 -1.82 -4.17
C GLU A 89 8.55 -3.13 -3.84
N ILE A 90 8.95 -3.84 -2.80
CA ILE A 90 8.41 -5.14 -2.41
C ILE A 90 7.43 -4.96 -1.23
N PRO A 91 6.13 -5.27 -1.39
CA PRO A 91 5.21 -5.32 -0.26
C PRO A 91 5.46 -6.59 0.58
N ILE A 92 5.75 -6.41 1.87
CA ILE A 92 6.08 -7.49 2.80
C ILE A 92 4.81 -7.87 3.60
N LEU A 93 4.01 -8.78 3.05
CA LEU A 93 2.75 -9.27 3.63
C LEU A 93 2.96 -10.52 4.51
N LEU A 94 4.00 -10.49 5.35
CA LEU A 94 4.31 -11.61 6.25
C LEU A 94 3.32 -11.68 7.43
N PRO A 95 3.01 -12.88 7.92
CA PRO A 95 2.33 -13.07 9.20
C PRO A 95 3.11 -12.46 10.37
N ASP A 96 2.42 -12.02 11.43
CA ASP A 96 2.97 -11.36 12.61
C ASP A 96 4.11 -12.17 13.25
N GLU A 97 3.98 -13.50 13.31
CA GLU A 97 4.97 -14.44 13.85
C GLU A 97 6.26 -14.54 13.03
N MET A 98 6.22 -14.15 11.76
CA MET A 98 7.38 -14.12 10.86
C MET A 98 8.03 -12.73 10.79
N ARG A 99 7.50 -11.74 11.51
CA ARG A 99 8.00 -10.36 11.48
C ARG A 99 9.00 -10.09 12.59
N ASN A 100 10.13 -9.48 12.21
CA ASN A 100 11.15 -9.07 13.16
C ASN A 100 10.75 -7.76 13.84
N LYS A 101 10.43 -7.82 15.15
CA LYS A 101 10.03 -6.66 15.95
C LYS A 101 11.04 -5.50 15.89
N LYS A 102 12.34 -5.79 15.91
CA LYS A 102 13.37 -4.75 15.91
C LYS A 102 13.38 -4.01 14.58
N GLU A 103 13.40 -4.73 13.46
CA GLU A 103 13.39 -4.14 12.12
C GLU A 103 12.11 -3.33 11.86
N ASP A 104 10.96 -3.83 12.31
CA ASP A 104 9.69 -3.12 12.19
C ASP A 104 9.68 -1.80 12.98
N LEU A 105 10.16 -1.81 14.22
CA LEU A 105 10.25 -0.59 15.03
C LEU A 105 11.25 0.40 14.43
N GLU A 106 12.39 -0.06 13.91
CA GLU A 106 13.36 0.78 13.20
C GLU A 106 12.75 1.42 11.93
N PHE A 107 11.99 0.64 11.15
CA PHE A 107 11.25 1.13 10.00
C PHE A 107 10.24 2.22 10.39
N LEU A 108 9.44 1.99 11.43
CA LEU A 108 8.46 2.97 11.93
C LEU A 108 9.15 4.24 12.43
N LYS A 109 10.28 4.13 13.15
CA LYS A 109 11.05 5.31 13.63
C LYS A 109 11.59 6.13 12.48
N LYS A 110 12.21 5.48 11.49
CA LYS A 110 12.83 6.15 10.33
C LYS A 110 11.81 6.93 9.50
N ASN A 111 10.56 6.46 9.46
CA ASN A 111 9.51 7.03 8.62
C ASN A 111 8.40 7.73 9.41
N LYS A 112 8.60 7.97 10.71
CA LYS A 112 7.56 8.41 11.65
C LYS A 112 6.75 9.61 11.17
N ASP A 113 7.40 10.59 10.57
CA ASP A 113 6.75 11.84 10.12
C ASP A 113 5.82 11.65 8.91
N SER A 114 6.01 10.55 8.16
CA SER A 114 5.19 10.19 7.01
C SER A 114 4.08 9.20 7.37
N ILE A 115 4.06 8.68 8.60
CA ILE A 115 3.14 7.65 9.06
C ILE A 115 2.02 8.28 9.91
N PRO A 116 0.75 8.01 9.63
CA PRO A 116 -0.36 8.46 10.47
C PRO A 116 -0.24 7.98 11.93
N SER A 117 -0.67 8.82 12.88
CA SER A 117 -0.62 8.51 14.32
C SER A 117 -1.30 7.19 14.68
N LYS A 118 -2.43 6.84 14.03
CA LYS A 118 -3.14 5.57 14.25
C LYS A 118 -2.25 4.33 14.08
N ILE A 119 -1.28 4.38 13.16
CA ILE A 119 -0.34 3.27 12.93
C ILE A 119 0.79 3.32 13.96
N ILE A 120 1.32 4.51 14.23
CA ILE A 120 2.40 4.72 15.22
C ILE A 120 1.99 4.32 16.64
N GLU A 121 0.73 4.52 17.00
CA GLU A 121 0.21 4.31 18.36
C GLU A 121 -0.50 2.97 18.53
N LYS A 122 -1.19 2.47 17.49
CA LYS A 122 -2.11 1.33 17.61
C LYS A 122 -1.89 0.25 16.54
N GLY A 123 -0.89 0.44 15.67
CA GLY A 123 -0.57 -0.50 14.61
C GLY A 123 -0.19 -1.87 15.15
N LYS A 124 -0.64 -2.91 14.45
CA LYS A 124 -0.23 -4.29 14.66
C LYS A 124 0.72 -4.76 13.56
N PRO A 125 1.64 -5.69 13.84
CA PRO A 125 1.84 -6.34 15.13
C PRO A 125 2.56 -5.46 16.15
N TRP A 126 3.40 -4.52 15.69
CA TRP A 126 4.20 -3.66 16.54
C TRP A 126 3.93 -2.19 16.24
N ASN A 127 4.05 -1.35 17.26
CA ASN A 127 3.94 0.10 17.15
C ASN A 127 4.87 0.78 18.16
N LEU A 128 5.12 2.08 17.99
CA LEU A 128 6.12 2.79 18.80
C LEU A 128 5.67 3.06 20.25
N SER A 129 4.38 2.91 20.55
CA SER A 129 3.90 3.04 21.94
C SER A 129 4.27 1.84 22.82
N MET A 130 4.65 0.71 22.20
CA MET A 130 5.08 -0.52 22.89
C MET A 130 6.54 -0.49 23.34
N GLU A 131 7.27 0.60 23.11
CA GLU A 131 8.64 0.82 23.62
C GLU A 131 8.66 1.47 25.01
N GLY A 132 7.50 1.59 25.67
CA GLY A 132 7.33 2.09 27.04
C GLY A 132 7.29 0.99 28.09
#